data_AF-A0A968YPX6-F1
#
_entry.id   AF-A0A968YPX6-F1
#
_cell.length_a   1.000
_cell.length_b   1.000
_cell.length_c   1.000
_cell.angle_alpha   90.00
_cell.angle_beta   90.00
_cell.angle_gamma   90.00
#
_symmetry.space_group_name_H-M   'P 1'
#
loop_
_entity.id
_entity.type
_entity.pdbx_description
1 polymer ?
#
loop_
_entity_poly.entity_id
_entity_poly.type
_entity_poly.pdbx_seq_one_letter_code
_entity_poly.pdbx_strand_id
1 'polypeptide(L)' 'MKFLIHSTVSVLVFVMDVLYQNRPYQRFWFLETIARVPYFAYLSVLHLYETLGFWRKADWLKVHFAES' A
#
# COMPACT_ATOMS: atom_id res chain seq x y z
N MET A 1 -14.33 -8.86 9.07
CA MET A 1 -13.13 -8.37 8.34
C MET A 1 -12.85 -6.88 8.53
N LYS A 2 -13.82 -5.97 8.32
CA LYS A 2 -13.63 -4.51 8.53
C LYS A 2 -13.04 -4.12 9.90
N PHE A 3 -13.48 -4.77 10.98
CA PHE A 3 -12.98 -4.50 12.33
C PHE A 3 -11.48 -4.78 12.50
N LEU A 4 -10.98 -5.85 11.87
CA LEU A 4 -9.58 -6.26 11.97
C LEU A 4 -8.65 -5.28 11.24
N ILE A 5 -9.11 -4.77 10.09
CA ILE A 5 -8.38 -3.78 9.29
C ILE A 5 -8.31 -2.44 10.04
N HIS A 6 -9.43 -2.00 10.61
CA HIS A 6 -9.47 -0.77 11.41
C HIS A 6 -8.56 -0.85 12.64
N SER A 7 -8.52 -2.01 13.31
CA SER A 7 -7.63 -2.23 14.45
C SER A 7 -6.16 -2.12 14.05
N THR A 8 -5.73 -2.79 12.96
CA THR A 8 -4.35 -2.71 12.48
C THR A 8 -3.95 -1.28 12.09
N VAL A 9 -4.82 -0.56 11.38
CA VAL A 9 -4.56 0.83 10.99
C VAL A 9 -4.47 1.73 12.23
N SER A 10 -5.35 1.54 13.21
CA SER A 10 -5.34 2.31 14.45
C SER A 10 -4.04 2.10 15.24
N VAL A 11 -3.53 0.86 15.31
CA VAL A 11 -2.25 0.56 15.94
C VAL A 11 -1.09 1.23 15.17
N LEU A 12 -1.08 1.16 13.84
CA LEU A 12 -0.06 1.79 13.02
C LEU A 12 -0.03 3.32 13.22
N VAL A 13 -1.20 3.95 13.22
CA VAL A 13 -1.33 5.40 13.44
C VAL A 13 -0.85 5.78 14.85
N PHE A 14 -1.19 4.99 15.86
CA PHE A 14 -0.71 5.21 17.23
C PHE A 14 0.82 5.14 17.33
N VAL A 15 1.44 4.11 16.73
CA VAL A 15 2.89 3.96 16.68
C VAL A 15 3.56 5.14 15.97
N MET A 16 2.97 5.62 14.87
CA MET A 16 3.46 6.78 14.14
C MET A 16 3.35 8.09 14.92
N ASP A 17 2.28 8.27 15.70
CA ASP A 17 2.09 9.47 16.52
C ASP A 17 3.14 9.55 17.64
N VAL A 18 3.44 8.41 18.27
CA VAL A 18 4.46 8.31 19.32
C VAL A 18 5.88 8.50 18.76
N LEU A 19 6.22 7.87 17.63
CA LEU A 19 7.58 7.94 17.05
C LEU A 19 7.91 9.31 16.45
N TYR A 20 6.93 9.99 15.85
CA TYR A 20 7.14 11.25 15.13
C TYR A 20 6.60 12.49 15.85
N GLN A 21 6.41 12.41 17.17
CA GLN A 21 6.03 13.56 17.99
C GLN A 21 7.00 14.74 17.75
N ASN A 22 6.45 15.93 17.47
CA ASN A 22 7.20 17.16 17.14
C ASN A 22 8.03 17.15 15.84
N ARG A 23 7.87 16.17 14.94
CA ARG A 23 8.63 16.07 13.67
C ARG A 23 7.69 15.98 12.44
N PRO A 24 6.99 17.07 12.05
CA PRO A 24 5.96 17.01 11.01
C PRO A 24 6.49 16.61 9.63
N TYR A 25 7.69 17.05 9.26
CA TYR A 25 8.31 16.73 7.96
C TYR A 25 8.66 15.25 7.82
N GLN A 26 9.19 14.63 8.87
CA GLN A 26 9.55 13.21 8.85
C GLN A 26 8.31 12.31 8.81
N ARG A 27 7.26 12.71 9.54
CA ARG A 27 5.96 12.01 9.52
C ARG A 27 5.36 12.02 8.12
N PHE A 28 5.37 13.18 7.46
CA PHE A 28 4.84 13.32 6.10
C PHE A 28 5.59 12.44 5.11
N TRP A 29 6.92 12.51 5.07
CA TRP A 29 7.74 11.71 4.16
C TRP A 29 7.53 10.21 4.34
N PHE A 30 7.42 9.75 5.58
CA PHE A 30 7.18 8.34 5.89
C PHE A 30 5.79 7.88 5.44
N LEU A 31 4.74 8.65 5.74
CA LEU A 31 3.37 8.35 5.31
C LEU A 31 3.25 8.36 3.78
N GLU A 32 3.91 9.30 3.11
CA GLU A 32 3.95 9.40 1.64
C GLU A 32 4.66 8.20 1.00
N THR A 33 5.68 7.67 1.66
CA THR A 33 6.38 6.46 1.22
C THR A 33 5.49 5.23 1.38
N ILE A 34 4.86 5.05 2.55
CA ILE A 34 3.97 3.91 2.81
C ILE A 34 2.76 3.93 1.87
N ALA A 35 2.21 5.10 1.55
CA ALA A 35 1.06 5.21 0.65
C ALA A 35 1.34 4.62 -0.75
N ARG A 36 2.61 4.55 -1.19
CA ARG A 36 3.01 4.00 -2.50
C ARG A 36 3.29 2.50 -2.48
N VAL A 37 3.49 1.90 -1.31
CA VAL A 37 3.87 0.48 -1.16
C VAL A 37 2.75 -0.50 -1.57
N PRO A 38 1.47 -0.29 -1.21
CA PRO A 38 0.40 -1.23 -1.56
C PRO A 38 0.27 -1.46 -3.07
N TYR A 39 0.44 -0.39 -3.84
CA TYR A 39 0.39 -0.45 -5.30
C TYR A 39 1.55 -1.30 -5.87
N PHE A 40 2.77 -1.05 -5.39
CA PHE A 40 3.95 -1.82 -5.79
C PHE A 40 3.84 -3.30 -5.42
N ALA A 41 3.34 -3.61 -4.22
CA ALA A 41 3.13 -4.99 -3.77
C ALA A 41 2.10 -5.72 -4.65
N TYR A 42 1.00 -5.05 -4.99
CA TYR A 42 -0.03 -5.59 -5.89
C TYR A 42 0.54 -5.85 -7.30
N LEU A 43 1.27 -4.89 -7.86
CA LEU A 43 1.94 -5.05 -9.16
C LEU A 43 2.94 -6.20 -9.17
N SER A 44 3.74 -6.33 -8.12
CA SER A 44 4.76 -7.38 -8.00
C SER A 44 4.13 -8.77 -7.98
N VAL A 45 3.02 -8.93 -7.26
CA VAL A 45 2.25 -10.18 -7.21
C VAL A 45 1.62 -10.47 -8.57
N LEU A 46 1.04 -9.45 -9.24
CA LEU A 46 0.47 -9.64 -10.56
C LEU A 46 1.55 -10.03 -11.60
N HIS A 47 2.71 -9.38 -11.54
CA HIS A 47 3.84 -9.69 -12.42
C HIS A 47 4.40 -11.10 -12.17
N LEU A 48 4.44 -11.53 -10.90
CA LEU A 48 4.79 -12.90 -10.54
C LEU A 48 3.78 -13.90 -11.13
N TYR A 49 2.47 -13.62 -11.04
CA TYR A 49 1.44 -14.47 -11.62
C TYR A 49 1.51 -14.53 -13.16
N GLU A 50 1.88 -13.44 -13.81
CA GLU A 50 2.10 -13.39 -15.27
C GLU A 50 3.33 -14.22 -15.68
N THR A 51 4.42 -14.10 -14.93
CA THR A 51 5.66 -14.85 -15.17
C THR A 51 5.46 -16.36 -14.98
N LEU A 52 4.61 -16.76 -14.03
CA LEU A 52 4.28 -18.16 -13.76
C LEU A 52 3.23 -18.74 -14.73
N GLY A 53 2.73 -17.95 -15.68
CA GLY A 53 1.82 -18.42 -16.73
C GLY A 53 0.38 -18.73 -16.27
N PHE A 54 0.03 -18.44 -15.02
CA PHE A 54 -1.29 -18.75 -14.46
C PHE A 54 -2.38 -17.75 -14.84
N TRP A 55 -2.03 -16.56 -15.35
CA TRP A 55 -3.03 -15.53 -15.63
C TRP A 55 -2.66 -14.62 -16.81
N ARG A 56 -3.52 -14.59 -17.84
CA ARG A 56 -3.38 -13.74 -19.04
C ARG A 56 -4.53 -12.73 -19.16
N LYS A 57 -4.82 -11.99 -18.07
CA LYS A 57 -5.78 -10.87 -18.02
C LYS A 57 -5.06 -9.55 -17.63
N ALA A 58 -4.06 -9.18 -18.43
CA ALA A 58 -3.36 -7.90 -18.31
C ALA A 58 -4.28 -6.66 -18.47
N ASP A 59 -5.51 -6.82 -18.96
CA ASP A 59 -6.46 -5.71 -19.16
C ASP A 59 -6.94 -5.03 -17.87
N TRP A 60 -6.95 -5.72 -16.72
CA TRP A 60 -7.39 -5.14 -15.43
C TRP A 60 -6.31 -4.24 -14.80
N LEU A 61 -5.07 -4.39 -15.25
CA LEU A 61 -3.91 -3.61 -14.83
C LEU A 61 -4.01 -2.15 -15.33
N LYS A 62 -4.47 -1.96 -16.57
CA LYS A 62 -4.57 -0.64 -17.21
C LYS A 62 -5.63 0.25 -16.57
N VAL A 63 -6.73 -0.33 -16.07
CA VAL A 63 -7.84 0.42 -15.46
C VAL A 63 -7.41 1.04 -14.12
N HIS A 64 -6.62 0.33 -13.31
CA HIS A 64 -6.12 0.86 -12.03
C HIS A 64 -4.92 1.80 -12.20
N PHE A 65 -4.14 1.66 -13.29
CA PHE A 65 -3.09 2.63 -13.68
C PHE A 65 -3.66 3.97 -14.15
N ALA A 66 -4.89 4.00 -14.69
CA ALA A 66 -5.53 5.23 -15.17
C ALA A 66 -6.22 6.05 -14.06
N GLU A 67 -6.34 5.48 -12.85
CA GLU A 67 -7.03 6.09 -11.71
C GLU A 67 -6.06 6.71 -10.67
N SER A 68 -4.74 6.63 -10.91
CA SER A 68 -3.67 7.24 -10.08
C SER A 68 -3.02 8.46 -10.73
#